data_AF-A0A0R1Q3U3-F1
#
_entry.id   AF-A0A0R1Q3U3-F1
#
_cell.length_a   1.000
_cell.length_b   1.000
_cell.length_c   1.000
_cell.angle_alpha   90.00
_cell.angle_beta   90.00
_cell.angle_gamma   90.00
#
_symmetry.space_group_name_H-M   'P 1'
#
loop_
_entity.id
_entity.type
_entity.pdbx_description
1 polymer ?
#
loop_
_entity_poly.entity_id
_entity_poly.type
_entity_poly.pdbx_seq_one_letter_code
_entity_poly.pdbx_strand_id
1 'polypeptide(L)'
;MYPPLVEQGFHFFSKQNSKLTKADIYNFLVKNEVITPWGDPTNKALQTGWVEEFDEEQGLSFSQFLTIYPIFSKFKRSSFMNVDGFWEIKVELKEQLLRQLGQNFFDEDEEEQLQEYFSTRKNTD
;
A
#
# COMPACT_ATOMS: atom_id res chain seq x y z
N MET A 1 4.46 -20.98 6.31
CA MET A 1 4.55 -19.52 6.12
C MET A 1 3.28 -19.12 5.39
N TYR A 2 2.57 -18.08 5.83
CA TYR A 2 1.33 -17.64 5.18
C TYR A 2 1.62 -16.51 4.17
N PRO A 3 0.81 -16.38 3.10
CA PRO A 3 0.93 -15.29 2.14
C PRO A 3 0.69 -13.91 2.78
N PRO A 4 1.27 -12.82 2.22
CA PRO A 4 1.08 -11.46 2.74
C PRO A 4 -0.39 -11.06 2.94
N LEU A 5 -1.27 -11.42 1.99
CA LEU A 5 -2.71 -11.16 2.07
C LEU A 5 -3.40 -11.85 3.25
N VAL A 6 -2.92 -13.03 3.65
CA VAL A 6 -3.44 -13.71 4.86
C VAL A 6 -2.99 -12.99 6.11
N GLU A 7 -1.76 -12.49 6.14
CA GLU A 7 -1.22 -11.72 7.27
C GLU A 7 -1.96 -10.38 7.43
N GLN A 8 -2.17 -9.64 6.34
CA GLN A 8 -2.97 -8.42 6.30
C GLN A 8 -4.42 -8.69 6.75
N GLY A 9 -5.09 -9.67 6.13
CA GLY A 9 -6.46 -10.04 6.51
C GLY A 9 -6.56 -10.49 7.97
N PHE A 10 -5.58 -11.24 8.47
CA PHE A 10 -5.55 -11.63 9.87
C PHE A 10 -5.39 -10.43 10.79
N HIS A 11 -4.53 -9.47 10.46
CA HIS A 11 -4.38 -8.27 11.26
C HIS A 11 -5.67 -7.46 11.31
N PHE A 12 -6.36 -7.33 10.17
CA PHE A 12 -7.63 -6.62 10.06
C PHE A 12 -8.76 -7.30 10.86
N PHE A 13 -8.99 -8.60 10.63
CA PHE A 13 -10.12 -9.31 11.21
C PHE A 13 -9.91 -9.72 12.68
N SER A 14 -8.66 -9.93 13.11
CA SER A 14 -8.36 -10.27 14.52
C SER A 14 -8.70 -9.14 15.49
N LYS A 15 -8.67 -7.88 15.04
CA LYS A 15 -9.12 -6.71 15.82
C LYS A 15 -10.61 -6.74 16.14
N GLN A 16 -11.43 -7.32 15.25
CA GLN A 16 -12.88 -7.43 15.43
C GLN A 16 -13.29 -8.78 16.04
N ASN A 17 -12.51 -9.83 15.84
CA ASN A 17 -12.77 -11.14 16.41
C ASN A 17 -11.47 -11.89 16.74
N SER A 18 -11.10 -11.87 18.02
CA SER A 18 -9.86 -12.46 18.54
C SER A 18 -9.78 -13.99 18.48
N LYS A 19 -10.86 -14.67 18.07
CA LYS A 19 -10.89 -16.13 17.89
C LYS A 19 -10.50 -16.58 16.47
N LEU A 20 -10.45 -15.65 15.52
CA LEU A 20 -10.02 -15.99 14.16
C LEU A 20 -8.55 -16.40 14.19
N THR A 21 -8.23 -17.46 13.47
CA THR A 21 -6.84 -17.90 13.24
C THR A 21 -6.39 -17.53 11.83
N LYS A 22 -5.08 -17.48 11.59
CA LYS A 22 -4.52 -17.28 10.23
C LYS A 22 -5.01 -18.36 9.26
N ALA A 23 -5.26 -19.57 9.75
CA ALA A 23 -5.81 -20.66 8.95
C ALA A 23 -7.26 -20.38 8.52
N ASP A 24 -8.07 -19.78 9.39
CA ASP A 24 -9.46 -19.39 9.06
C ASP A 24 -9.47 -18.29 7.99
N ILE A 25 -8.57 -17.31 8.11
CA ILE A 25 -8.42 -16.24 7.11
C ILE A 25 -7.96 -16.81 5.77
N TYR A 26 -6.94 -17.68 5.76
CA TYR A 26 -6.49 -18.34 4.54
C TYR A 26 -7.62 -19.13 3.87
N ASN A 27 -8.36 -19.94 4.63
CA ASN A 27 -9.50 -20.70 4.10
C ASN A 27 -10.60 -19.79 3.57
N PHE A 28 -10.87 -18.67 4.24
CA PHE A 28 -11.82 -17.68 3.78
C PHE A 28 -11.38 -17.03 2.45
N LEU A 29 -10.11 -16.63 2.35
CA LEU A 29 -9.58 -16.01 1.14
C LEU A 29 -9.53 -16.98 -0.04
N VAL A 30 -9.18 -18.25 0.18
CA VAL A 30 -9.22 -19.29 -0.86
C VAL A 30 -10.67 -19.55 -1.30
N LYS A 31 -11.60 -19.69 -0.34
CA LYS A 31 -13.01 -19.98 -0.62
C LYS A 31 -13.71 -18.85 -1.40
N ASN A 32 -13.32 -17.60 -1.16
CA ASN A 32 -13.87 -16.45 -1.86
C ASN A 32 -13.14 -16.12 -3.18
N GLU A 33 -12.20 -16.97 -3.58
CA GLU A 33 -11.35 -16.79 -4.76
C GLU A 33 -10.56 -15.47 -4.69
N VAL A 34 -10.13 -15.05 -3.51
CA VAL A 34 -9.27 -13.88 -3.33
C VAL A 34 -7.79 -14.27 -3.53
N ILE A 35 -7.41 -15.44 -2.99
CA ILE A 35 -6.11 -16.04 -3.24
C ILE A 35 -6.28 -17.45 -3.80
N THR A 36 -5.30 -17.94 -4.55
CA THR A 36 -5.21 -19.34 -4.95
C THR A 36 -4.86 -20.22 -3.75
N PRO A 37 -5.05 -21.55 -3.83
CA PRO A 37 -4.53 -22.47 -2.82
C PRO A 37 -3.01 -22.39 -2.62
N TRP A 38 -2.28 -21.81 -3.57
CA TRP A 38 -0.84 -21.59 -3.47
C TRP A 38 -0.48 -20.28 -2.76
N GLY A 39 -1.47 -19.41 -2.55
CA GLY A 39 -1.33 -18.17 -1.80
C GLY A 39 -1.19 -16.91 -2.66
N ASP A 40 -1.16 -17.06 -3.97
CA ASP A 40 -1.11 -15.94 -4.91
C ASP A 40 -2.48 -15.26 -5.03
N PRO A 41 -2.58 -13.93 -5.13
CA PRO A 41 -3.84 -13.26 -5.42
C PRO A 41 -4.43 -13.73 -6.76
N THR A 42 -5.76 -13.86 -6.82
CA THR A 42 -6.44 -14.18 -8.07
C THR A 42 -6.69 -12.91 -8.89
N ASN A 43 -6.91 -13.06 -10.20
CA ASN A 43 -7.36 -11.96 -11.05
C ASN A 43 -8.65 -11.29 -10.55
N LYS A 44 -9.50 -12.03 -9.81
CA LYS A 44 -10.71 -11.51 -9.20
C LYS A 44 -10.39 -10.57 -8.03
N ALA A 45 -9.40 -10.92 -7.19
CA ALA A 45 -8.93 -10.04 -6.11
C ALA A 45 -8.33 -8.75 -6.64
N LEU A 46 -7.55 -8.86 -7.72
CA LEU A 46 -6.95 -7.72 -8.41
C LEU A 46 -8.04 -6.79 -8.98
N GLN A 47 -9.08 -7.36 -9.59
CA GLN A 47 -10.19 -6.57 -10.14
C GLN A 47 -11.18 -6.03 -9.10
N THR A 48 -11.22 -6.59 -7.89
CA THR A 48 -12.18 -6.19 -6.84
C THR A 48 -11.58 -5.27 -5.78
N GLY A 49 -10.32 -4.86 -5.92
CA GLY A 49 -9.65 -3.92 -5.01
C GLY A 49 -9.30 -4.51 -3.63
N TRP A 50 -9.18 -5.84 -3.53
CA TRP A 50 -8.71 -6.51 -2.31
C TRP A 50 -7.18 -6.47 -2.17
N VAL A 51 -6.49 -6.08 -3.23
CA VAL A 51 -5.07 -5.76 -3.25
C VAL A 51 -5.00 -4.33 -3.76
N GLU A 52 -4.54 -3.39 -2.94
CA GLU A 52 -4.16 -2.07 -3.45
C GLU A 52 -2.84 -2.25 -4.21
N GLU A 53 -2.94 -2.50 -5.52
CA GLU A 53 -1.78 -2.39 -6.40
C GLU A 53 -1.46 -0.91 -6.58
N PHE A 54 -0.40 -0.45 -5.92
CA PHE A 54 0.19 0.86 -6.17
C PHE A 54 1.00 0.82 -7.48
N ASP A 55 0.31 0.66 -8.62
CA ASP A 55 0.94 0.59 -9.93
C ASP A 55 1.21 2.01 -10.48
N GLU A 56 2.34 2.59 -10.06
CA GLU A 56 2.81 3.88 -10.58
C GLU A 56 3.44 3.71 -11.96
N GLU A 57 2.66 3.99 -13.02
CA GLU A 57 3.17 4.06 -14.38
C GLU A 57 3.99 5.33 -14.65
N GLN A 58 4.88 5.27 -15.65
CA GLN A 58 5.62 6.43 -16.12
C GLN A 58 4.70 7.42 -16.86
N GLY A 59 4.86 8.72 -16.61
CA GLY A 59 4.15 9.78 -17.34
C GLY A 59 2.76 10.11 -16.80
N LEU A 60 2.43 9.65 -15.59
CA LEU A 60 1.17 9.97 -14.94
C LEU A 60 1.01 11.47 -14.70
N SER A 61 -0.22 11.96 -14.83
CA SER A 61 -0.57 13.30 -14.35
C SER A 61 -0.53 13.35 -12.82
N PHE A 62 -0.36 14.55 -12.25
CA PHE A 62 -0.34 14.69 -10.79
C PHE A 62 -1.64 14.21 -10.13
N SER A 63 -2.79 14.40 -10.79
CA SER A 63 -4.07 13.88 -10.31
C SER A 63 -4.09 12.35 -10.26
N GLN A 64 -3.52 11.67 -11.26
CA GLN A 64 -3.46 10.21 -11.26
C GLN A 64 -2.51 9.68 -10.19
N PHE A 65 -1.37 10.35 -9.99
CA PHE A 65 -0.47 10.05 -8.89
C PHE A 65 -1.15 10.17 -7.51
N LEU A 66 -1.98 11.19 -7.31
CA LEU A 66 -2.75 11.33 -6.08
C LEU A 66 -3.86 10.28 -5.93
N THR A 67 -4.34 9.68 -7.01
CA THR A 67 -5.26 8.53 -6.95
C THR A 67 -4.54 7.28 -6.44
N ILE A 68 -3.28 7.10 -6.84
CA ILE A 68 -2.44 5.97 -6.40
C ILE A 68 -2.00 6.17 -4.95
N TYR A 69 -1.57 7.39 -4.60
CA TYR A 69 -1.12 7.71 -3.24
C TYR A 69 -1.93 8.88 -2.64
N PRO A 70 -3.17 8.62 -2.18
CA PRO A 70 -4.04 9.62 -1.58
C PRO A 70 -3.43 10.45 -0.44
N ILE A 71 -2.49 9.90 0.33
CA ILE A 71 -1.77 10.61 1.40
C ILE A 71 -1.14 11.92 0.91
N PHE A 72 -0.68 11.95 -0.35
CA PHE A 72 -0.02 13.11 -0.92
C PHE A 72 -0.96 14.28 -1.24
N SER A 73 -2.27 14.06 -1.24
CA SER A 73 -3.28 15.10 -1.46
C SER A 73 -3.28 16.17 -0.38
N LYS A 74 -2.75 15.84 0.81
CA LYS A 74 -2.63 16.74 1.96
C LYS A 74 -1.51 17.78 1.80
N PHE A 75 -0.61 17.60 0.83
CA PHE A 75 0.56 18.43 0.65
C PHE A 75 0.44 19.34 -0.58
N LYS A 76 1.19 20.44 -0.57
CA LYS A 76 1.18 21.39 -1.68
C LYS A 76 1.87 20.78 -2.89
N ARG A 77 1.29 21.01 -4.07
CA ARG A 77 1.88 20.67 -5.38
C ARG A 77 3.35 21.08 -5.53
N SER A 78 3.73 22.23 -4.96
CA SER A 78 5.10 22.76 -4.99
C SER A 78 6.12 21.89 -4.26
N SER A 79 5.68 20.91 -3.47
CA SER A 79 6.51 19.92 -2.78
C SER A 79 6.83 18.69 -3.64
N PHE A 80 6.31 18.64 -4.87
CA PHE A 80 6.48 17.54 -5.79
C PHE A 80 7.19 18.01 -7.06
N MET A 81 7.94 17.11 -7.68
CA MET A 81 8.62 17.31 -8.96
C MET A 81 8.42 16.08 -9.83
N ASN A 82 8.42 16.24 -11.16
CA ASN A 82 8.43 15.10 -12.07
C ASN A 82 9.87 14.83 -12.48
N VAL A 83 10.35 13.61 -12.28
CA VAL A 83 11.70 13.16 -12.65
C VAL A 83 11.54 11.92 -13.51
N ASP A 84 12.03 11.97 -14.74
CA ASP A 84 11.93 10.87 -15.71
C ASP A 84 10.53 10.25 -15.84
N GLY A 85 9.49 11.08 -15.72
CA GLY A 85 8.10 10.65 -15.82
C GLY A 85 7.45 10.19 -14.51
N PHE A 86 8.21 10.06 -13.42
CA PHE A 86 7.70 9.70 -12.09
C PHE A 86 7.52 10.91 -11.19
N TRP A 87 6.58 10.85 -10.26
CA TRP A 87 6.38 11.93 -9.29
C TRP A 87 7.28 11.72 -8.07
N GLU A 88 8.20 12.64 -7.87
CA GLU A 88 9.10 12.67 -6.72
C GLU A 88 8.70 13.74 -5.71
N ILE A 89 8.88 13.45 -4.44
CA ILE A 89 8.77 14.43 -3.36
C ILE A 89 10.10 15.15 -3.14
N LYS A 90 10.02 16.43 -2.80
CA LYS A 90 11.19 17.20 -2.37
C LYS A 90 11.80 16.64 -1.08
N VAL A 91 13.10 16.87 -0.91
CA VAL A 91 13.87 16.40 0.25
C VAL A 91 13.24 16.88 1.57
N GLU A 92 12.79 18.13 1.63
CA GLU A 92 12.18 18.68 2.85
C GLU A 92 10.89 17.93 3.24
N LEU A 93 10.07 17.54 2.26
CA LEU A 93 8.87 16.75 2.49
C LEU A 93 9.23 15.31 2.88
N LYS A 94 10.24 14.72 2.23
CA LYS A 94 10.74 13.37 2.55
C LYS A 94 11.20 13.27 4.01
N GLU A 95 12.04 14.21 4.45
CA GLU A 95 12.54 14.24 5.83
C GLU A 95 11.40 14.41 6.84
N GLN A 96 10.41 15.25 6.53
CA GLN A 96 9.23 15.42 7.36
C GLN A 96 8.44 14.11 7.50
N LEU A 97 8.14 13.44 6.39
CA LEU A 97 7.37 12.19 6.37
C LEU A 97 8.08 11.07 7.14
N LEU A 98 9.40 10.91 6.95
CA LEU A 98 10.19 9.92 7.68
C LEU A 98 10.21 10.18 9.19
N ARG A 99 10.27 11.45 9.61
CA ARG A 99 10.17 11.82 11.02
C ARG A 99 8.79 11.53 11.59
N GLN A 100 7.73 11.78 10.83
CA GLN A 100 6.34 11.52 11.24
C GLN A 100 6.04 10.02 11.32
N LEU A 101 6.58 9.22 10.40
CA LEU A 101 6.55 7.74 10.47
C LEU A 101 7.19 7.23 11.75
N GLY A 102 8.37 7.75 12.12
CA GLY A 102 9.03 7.38 13.38
C GLY A 102 8.28 7.79 14.65
N GLN A 103 7.21 8.60 14.55
CA GLN A 103 6.38 9.04 15.66
C GLN A 103 4.99 8.36 15.67
N ASN A 104 4.73 7.39 14.78
CA ASN A 104 3.42 6.76 14.59
C ASN A 104 2.30 7.80 14.39
N PHE A 105 2.58 8.82 13.57
CA PHE A 105 1.63 9.91 13.30
C PHE A 105 0.55 9.53 12.27
N PHE A 106 0.83 8.51 11.45
CA PHE A 106 -0.02 8.07 10.35
C PHE A 106 -0.89 6.90 10.80
N ASP A 107 -2.05 6.75 10.16
CA ASP A 107 -2.84 5.52 10.28
C ASP A 107 -2.28 4.39 9.40
N GLU A 108 -2.82 3.17 9.53
CA GLU A 108 -2.29 2.00 8.84
C GLU A 108 -2.32 2.14 7.32
N ASP A 109 -3.38 2.72 6.76
CA ASP A 109 -3.54 2.90 5.32
C ASP A 109 -2.54 3.95 4.79
N GLU A 110 -2.31 5.01 5.55
CA GLU A 110 -1.32 6.04 5.25
C GLU A 110 0.12 5.52 5.34
N GLU A 111 0.41 4.68 6.34
CA GLU A 111 1.71 4.04 6.49
C GLU A 111 2.00 3.09 5.34
N GLU A 112 1.01 2.28 4.91
CA GLU A 112 1.14 1.38 3.77
C GLU A 112 1.46 2.14 2.48
N GLN A 113 0.72 3.22 2.18
CA GLN A 113 0.97 4.09 1.04
C GLN A 113 2.40 4.67 1.03
N LEU A 114 2.85 5.17 2.18
CA LEU A 114 4.19 5.75 2.31
C LEU A 114 5.28 4.69 2.20
N GLN A 115 5.09 3.51 2.81
CA GLN A 115 6.03 2.40 2.71
C GLN A 115 6.19 1.93 1.26
N GLU A 116 5.10 1.81 0.53
CA GLU A 116 5.14 1.41 -0.88
C GLU A 116 5.84 2.47 -1.73
N TYR A 117 5.44 3.75 -1.61
CA TYR A 117 6.09 4.86 -2.30
C TYR A 117 7.60 4.90 -2.07
N PHE A 118 8.06 4.68 -0.82
CA PHE A 118 9.48 4.69 -0.49
C PHE A 118 10.21 3.41 -0.91
N SER A 119 9.53 2.27 -1.00
CA SER A 119 10.15 0.99 -1.36
C SER A 119 10.46 0.92 -2.85
N THR A 120 9.57 1.42 -3.71
CA THR A 120 9.79 1.52 -5.16
C THR A 120 11.00 2.40 -5.51
N ARG A 121 11.28 3.41 -4.68
CA ARG A 121 12.36 4.40 -4.85
C ARG A 121 13.67 4.04 -4.17
N LYS A 122 13.70 3.03 -3.31
CA LYS A 122 14.94 2.52 -2.67
C LYS A 122 15.77 1.63 -3.60
N ASN A 123 15.23 1.18 -4.72
CA ASN A 123 15.95 0.36 -5.71
C ASN A 123 16.77 1.18 -6.72
N THR A 124 16.94 2.49 -6.47
CA THR A 124 17.74 3.40 -7.31
C THR A 124 18.89 3.98 -6.49
N ASP A 125 19.78 3.12 -6.00
CA ASP A 125 21.11 3.48 -5.49
C ASP A 125 22.16 2.63 -6.22
#